data_AF-A0A8S4EQU9-F1
#
_entry.id   AF-A0A8S4EQU9-F1
#
_cell.length_a   1.000
_cell.length_b   1.000
_cell.length_c   1.000
_cell.angle_alpha   90.00
_cell.angle_beta   90.00
_cell.angle_gamma   90.00
#
_symmetry.space_group_name_H-M   'P 1'
#
loop_
_entity.id
_entity.type
_entity.pdbx_description
1 polymer ?
#
loop_
_entity_poly.entity_id
_entity_poly.type
_entity_poly.pdbx_seq_one_letter_code
_entity_poly.pdbx_strand_id
1 'polypeptide(L)'
;MESTVSAPLRVRTPPAHAARARPTGETKAQEDKETDNSGVPQVATTFDFLDWYESLCQSSIKVNDAPYEAYYKQLEDRKEECVALMNQISATMGDLNKLSEEYKLVSDKTNALHTMSEQLLADQNKLSSIGDEIKHNLHYFTQVEHLSQRLNSPTMSVNSDSFFNVLAKIDECLEYMKAHPSVVHCWT
;
A
#
# COMPACT_ATOMS: atom_id res chain seq x y z
N MET A 1 1.47 -23.02 -4.57
CA MET A 1 2.34 -22.28 -5.52
C MET A 1 2.23 -22.99 -6.86
N GLU A 2 1.12 -22.79 -7.56
CA GLU A 2 0.93 -23.37 -8.90
C GLU A 2 1.27 -22.31 -9.94
N SER A 3 2.38 -22.55 -10.65
CA SER A 3 2.76 -21.78 -11.83
C SER A 3 1.84 -22.17 -12.99
N THR A 4 0.82 -21.36 -13.25
CA THR A 4 0.14 -21.39 -14.55
C THR A 4 1.06 -20.72 -15.57
N VAL A 5 1.83 -21.55 -16.28
CA VAL A 5 2.64 -21.12 -17.43
C VAL A 5 1.70 -20.66 -18.53
N SER A 6 1.65 -19.35 -18.73
CA SER A 6 0.90 -18.71 -19.82
C SER A 6 1.54 -19.09 -21.15
N ALA A 7 0.77 -19.79 -22.00
CA ALA A 7 1.22 -20.24 -23.31
C ALA A 7 1.54 -19.03 -24.22
N PRO A 8 2.57 -19.10 -25.08
CA PRO A 8 2.95 -17.99 -25.93
C PRO A 8 1.87 -17.67 -26.96
N LEU A 9 1.51 -16.39 -27.06
CA LEU A 9 0.56 -15.84 -28.03
C LEU A 9 1.08 -16.05 -29.45
N ARG A 10 0.58 -17.09 -30.13
CA ARG A 10 0.88 -17.33 -31.55
C ARG A 10 0.12 -16.32 -32.40
N VAL A 11 0.77 -15.21 -32.75
CA VAL A 11 0.26 -14.25 -33.73
C VAL A 11 0.12 -14.99 -35.06
N ARG A 12 -1.11 -15.37 -35.42
CA ARG A 12 -1.42 -15.81 -36.78
C ARG A 12 -1.35 -14.58 -37.67
N THR A 13 -0.40 -14.59 -38.62
CA THR A 13 -0.26 -13.57 -39.65
C THR A 13 -1.48 -13.56 -40.58
N PRO A 14 -1.80 -12.41 -41.20
CA PRO A 14 -2.91 -12.31 -42.14
C PRO A 14 -2.71 -13.25 -43.34
N PRO A 15 -3.80 -13.75 -43.97
CA PRO A 15 -3.69 -14.55 -45.18
C PRO A 15 -3.05 -13.70 -46.28
N ALA A 16 -1.89 -14.12 -46.79
CA ALA A 16 -1.23 -13.46 -47.89
C ALA A 16 -2.13 -13.55 -49.14
N HIS A 17 -2.40 -12.40 -49.78
CA HIS A 17 -2.99 -12.34 -51.11
C HIS A 17 -2.15 -13.20 -52.06
N ALA A 18 -2.71 -14.32 -52.53
CA ALA A 18 -2.14 -15.11 -53.61
C ALA A 18 -2.01 -14.20 -54.84
N ALA A 19 -0.76 -13.81 -55.16
CA ALA A 19 -0.43 -13.05 -56.35
C ALA A 19 -0.87 -13.85 -57.58
N ARG A 20 -1.75 -13.24 -58.39
CA ARG A 20 -2.26 -13.77 -59.65
C ARG A 20 -1.12 -13.95 -60.64
N ALA A 21 -0.65 -15.17 -60.83
CA ALA A 21 0.27 -15.52 -61.90
C ALA A 21 -0.50 -15.47 -63.25
N ARG A 22 0.05 -14.70 -64.19
CA ARG A 22 -0.40 -14.61 -65.59
C ARG A 22 0.11 -15.85 -66.33
N PRO A 23 -0.71 -16.58 -67.13
CA PRO A 23 -0.21 -17.72 -67.87
C PRO A 23 0.48 -17.23 -69.16
N THR A 24 1.79 -17.39 -69.23
CA THR A 24 2.53 -17.38 -70.50
C THR A 24 2.44 -18.79 -71.05
N GLY A 25 1.82 -18.95 -72.22
CA GLY A 25 1.60 -20.25 -72.84
C GLY A 25 2.89 -20.86 -73.35
N GLU A 26 2.96 -22.18 -73.29
CA GLU A 26 3.70 -23.03 -74.23
C GLU A 26 3.03 -24.41 -74.29
N THR A 27 2.69 -24.81 -75.50
CA THR A 27 1.93 -26.00 -75.89
C THR A 27 2.77 -27.28 -75.81
N LYS A 28 2.24 -28.33 -75.17
CA LYS A 28 2.42 -29.72 -75.62
C LYS A 28 1.16 -30.54 -75.37
N ALA A 29 0.71 -31.24 -76.42
CA ALA A 29 -0.44 -32.13 -76.43
C ALA A 29 -0.07 -33.51 -75.89
N GLN A 30 -0.96 -34.11 -75.08
CA GLN A 30 -1.30 -35.54 -75.16
C GLN A 30 -2.61 -35.84 -74.42
N GLU A 31 -3.40 -36.72 -75.04
CA GLU A 31 -4.80 -37.07 -74.78
C GLU A 31 -5.08 -37.85 -73.47
N ASP A 32 -6.28 -37.56 -72.95
CA ASP A 32 -7.28 -38.42 -72.31
C ASP A 32 -6.90 -39.38 -71.18
N LYS A 33 -7.31 -39.02 -69.95
CA LYS A 33 -8.17 -39.84 -69.09
C LYS A 33 -9.03 -38.98 -68.15
N GLU A 34 -10.34 -39.05 -68.37
CA GLU A 34 -11.46 -38.83 -67.44
C GLU A 34 -11.20 -37.84 -66.28
N THR A 35 -11.48 -36.57 -66.55
CA THR A 35 -11.84 -35.62 -65.50
C THR A 35 -13.24 -35.97 -65.01
N ASP A 36 -13.31 -36.54 -63.80
CA ASP A 36 -14.51 -36.60 -62.98
C ASP A 36 -15.15 -35.20 -62.90
N ASN A 37 -16.22 -35.01 -63.66
CA ASN A 37 -16.96 -33.77 -63.81
C ASN A 37 -18.02 -33.65 -62.70
N SER A 38 -17.60 -33.77 -61.45
CA SER A 38 -18.50 -33.83 -60.28
C SER A 38 -18.90 -32.46 -59.72
N GLY A 39 -18.47 -31.35 -60.35
CA GLY A 39 -18.72 -29.98 -59.88
C GLY A 39 -19.55 -29.07 -60.80
N VAL A 40 -19.85 -29.50 -62.04
CA VAL A 40 -20.59 -28.67 -63.01
C VAL A 40 -21.98 -29.26 -63.23
N PRO A 41 -23.07 -28.55 -62.88
CA PRO A 41 -24.42 -29.04 -63.08
C PRO A 41 -24.76 -29.12 -64.57
N GLN A 42 -25.65 -30.05 -64.95
CA GLN A 42 -26.21 -30.08 -66.30
C GLN A 42 -27.15 -28.90 -66.49
N VAL A 43 -26.61 -27.83 -67.09
CA VAL A 43 -27.37 -26.62 -67.40
C VAL A 43 -28.22 -26.86 -68.65
N ALA A 44 -29.54 -26.92 -68.48
CA ALA A 44 -30.48 -27.05 -69.59
C ALA A 44 -30.91 -25.70 -70.17
N THR A 45 -30.95 -24.65 -69.34
CA THR A 45 -31.40 -23.29 -69.72
C THR A 45 -30.35 -22.25 -69.33
N THR A 46 -30.27 -21.14 -70.07
CA THR A 46 -29.40 -19.99 -69.72
C THR A 46 -29.65 -19.45 -68.31
N PHE A 47 -30.88 -19.56 -67.83
CA PHE A 47 -31.27 -19.21 -66.47
C PHE A 47 -30.59 -20.11 -65.43
N ASP A 48 -30.59 -21.44 -65.65
CA ASP A 48 -29.97 -22.43 -64.75
C ASP A 48 -28.45 -22.21 -64.62
N PHE A 49 -27.81 -21.74 -65.69
CA PHE A 49 -26.39 -21.38 -65.67
C PHE A 49 -26.14 -20.15 -64.80
N LEU A 50 -26.97 -19.13 -64.94
CA LEU A 50 -26.82 -17.87 -64.23
C LEU A 50 -27.06 -18.05 -62.73
N ASP A 51 -28.07 -18.83 -62.34
CA ASP A 51 -28.35 -19.15 -60.93
C ASP A 51 -27.21 -19.95 -60.28
N TRP A 52 -26.67 -20.94 -61.00
CA TRP A 52 -25.48 -21.67 -60.54
C TRP A 52 -24.24 -20.77 -60.45
N TYR A 53 -24.01 -19.91 -61.46
CA TYR A 53 -22.88 -18.99 -61.47
C TYR A 53 -22.97 -17.97 -60.33
N GLU A 54 -24.16 -17.43 -60.06
CA GLU A 54 -24.40 -16.54 -58.93
C GLU A 54 -24.14 -17.25 -57.59
N SER A 55 -24.62 -18.48 -57.45
CA SER A 55 -24.35 -19.32 -56.27
C SER A 55 -22.85 -19.61 -56.10
N LEU A 56 -22.14 -19.89 -57.19
CA LEU A 56 -20.69 -20.12 -57.18
C LEU A 56 -19.93 -18.84 -56.79
N CYS A 57 -20.29 -17.68 -57.37
CA CYS A 57 -19.74 -16.39 -56.99
C CYS A 57 -19.99 -16.08 -55.51
N GLN A 58 -21.21 -16.30 -55.03
CA GLN A 58 -21.55 -16.04 -53.63
C GLN A 58 -20.80 -16.98 -52.67
N SER A 59 -20.64 -18.26 -53.03
CA SER A 59 -19.83 -19.20 -52.25
C SER A 59 -18.34 -18.82 -52.25
N SER A 60 -17.80 -18.39 -53.39
CA SER A 60 -16.42 -17.95 -53.53
C SER A 60 -16.15 -16.69 -52.70
N ILE A 61 -17.06 -15.71 -52.73
CA ILE A 61 -16.99 -14.50 -51.90
C ILE A 61 -17.03 -14.88 -50.43
N LYS A 62 -17.99 -15.70 -50.00
CA LYS A 62 -18.09 -16.16 -48.60
C LYS A 62 -16.82 -16.88 -48.13
N VAL A 63 -16.25 -17.75 -48.95
CA VAL A 63 -15.01 -18.48 -48.64
C VAL A 63 -13.82 -17.54 -48.54
N ASN A 64 -13.77 -16.51 -49.40
CA ASN A 64 -12.71 -15.51 -49.37
C ASN A 64 -12.84 -14.54 -48.19
N ASP A 65 -14.07 -14.17 -47.78
CA ASP A 65 -14.34 -13.20 -46.72
C ASP A 65 -14.30 -13.83 -45.31
N ALA A 66 -14.68 -15.10 -45.17
CA ALA A 66 -14.66 -15.83 -43.89
C ALA A 66 -13.37 -15.70 -43.07
N PRO A 67 -12.14 -15.82 -43.63
CA PRO A 67 -10.92 -15.63 -42.84
C PRO A 67 -10.73 -14.19 -42.36
N TYR A 68 -11.20 -13.18 -43.11
CA TYR A 68 -11.11 -11.78 -42.69
C TYR A 68 -12.11 -11.47 -41.56
N GLU A 69 -13.33 -11.99 -41.64
CA GLU A 69 -14.31 -11.87 -40.55
C GLU A 69 -13.82 -12.55 -39.27
N ALA A 70 -13.25 -13.75 -39.38
CA ALA A 70 -12.67 -14.46 -38.24
C ALA A 70 -11.50 -13.69 -37.61
N TYR A 71 -10.64 -13.07 -38.43
CA TYR A 71 -9.54 -12.24 -37.95
C TYR A 71 -10.04 -10.95 -37.28
N TYR A 72 -11.05 -10.31 -37.86
CA TYR A 72 -11.67 -9.11 -37.27
C TYR A 72 -12.26 -9.43 -35.89
N LYS A 73 -13.00 -10.54 -35.79
CA LYS A 73 -13.54 -11.02 -34.51
C LYS A 73 -12.42 -11.27 -33.48
N GLN A 74 -11.34 -11.93 -33.89
CA GLN A 74 -10.20 -12.15 -33.01
C GLN A 74 -9.58 -10.83 -32.52
N LEU A 75 -9.51 -9.81 -33.36
CA LEU A 75 -8.97 -8.50 -32.98
C LEU A 75 -9.88 -7.80 -31.97
N GLU A 76 -11.20 -7.86 -32.17
CA GLU A 76 -12.16 -7.28 -31.23
C GLU A 76 -12.11 -8.02 -29.88
N ASP A 77 -12.06 -9.36 -29.87
CA ASP A 77 -11.92 -10.15 -28.64
C ASP A 77 -10.65 -9.75 -27.86
N ARG A 78 -9.51 -9.56 -28.56
CA ARG A 78 -8.25 -9.13 -27.92
C ARG A 78 -8.34 -7.71 -27.38
N LYS A 79 -9.02 -6.82 -28.09
CA LYS A 79 -9.24 -5.45 -27.64
C LYS A 79 -10.11 -5.43 -26.38
N GLU A 80 -11.18 -6.21 -26.34
CA GLU A 80 -12.03 -6.34 -25.15
C GLU A 80 -11.24 -6.89 -23.96
N GLU A 81 -10.40 -7.91 -24.15
CA GLU A 81 -9.51 -8.41 -23.10
C GLU A 81 -8.53 -7.35 -22.60
N CYS A 82 -7.95 -6.55 -23.50
CA CYS A 82 -7.04 -5.47 -23.11
C CYS A 82 -7.77 -4.40 -22.28
N VAL A 83 -9.00 -4.05 -22.64
CA VAL A 83 -9.85 -3.14 -21.86
C VAL A 83 -10.19 -3.75 -20.49
N ALA A 84 -10.53 -5.03 -20.44
CA ALA A 84 -10.81 -5.73 -19.17
C ALA A 84 -9.58 -5.73 -18.24
N LEU A 85 -8.40 -6.03 -18.76
CA LEU A 85 -7.14 -5.97 -18.02
C LEU A 85 -6.83 -4.55 -17.54
N MET A 86 -7.03 -3.55 -18.40
CA MET A 86 -6.82 -2.14 -18.03
C MET A 86 -7.75 -1.72 -16.88
N ASN A 87 -9.01 -2.14 -16.91
CA ASN A 87 -9.97 -1.90 -15.84
C ASN A 87 -9.55 -2.59 -14.54
N GLN A 88 -9.07 -3.84 -14.60
CA GLN A 88 -8.57 -4.56 -13.44
C GLN A 88 -7.33 -3.90 -12.83
N ILE A 89 -6.37 -3.46 -13.66
CA ILE A 89 -5.18 -2.73 -13.21
C ILE A 89 -5.60 -1.42 -12.54
N SER A 90 -6.54 -0.68 -13.14
CA SER A 90 -7.04 0.58 -12.59
C SER A 90 -7.74 0.37 -11.25
N ALA A 91 -8.56 -0.68 -11.11
CA ALA A 91 -9.20 -1.04 -9.84
C ALA A 91 -8.16 -1.40 -8.77
N THR A 92 -7.19 -2.25 -9.12
CA THR A 92 -6.09 -2.66 -8.22
C THR A 92 -5.26 -1.47 -7.76
N MET A 93 -4.97 -0.52 -8.66
CA MET A 93 -4.28 0.73 -8.31
C MET A 93 -5.10 1.59 -7.35
N GLY A 94 -6.42 1.64 -7.53
CA GLY A 94 -7.34 2.28 -6.60
C GLY A 94 -7.30 1.66 -5.21
N ASP A 95 -7.27 0.32 -5.12
CA ASP A 95 -7.19 -0.38 -3.83
C ASP A 95 -5.83 -0.20 -3.15
N LEU A 96 -4.72 -0.19 -3.90
CA LEU A 96 -3.39 0.13 -3.37
C LEU A 96 -3.32 1.56 -2.83
N ASN A 97 -3.94 2.52 -3.50
CA ASN A 97 -4.01 3.91 -3.00
C ASN A 97 -4.79 3.98 -1.69
N LYS A 98 -5.96 3.33 -1.61
CA LYS A 98 -6.72 3.26 -0.35
C LYS A 98 -5.90 2.63 0.78
N LEU A 99 -5.23 1.51 0.50
CA LEU A 99 -4.37 0.85 1.49
C LEU A 99 -3.23 1.76 1.95
N SER A 100 -2.64 2.53 1.04
CA SER A 100 -1.59 3.51 1.38
C SER A 100 -2.14 4.64 2.26
N GLU A 101 -3.33 5.15 1.97
CA GLU A 101 -4.00 6.18 2.77
C GLU A 101 -4.35 5.65 4.16
N GLU A 102 -4.90 4.44 4.26
CA GLU A 102 -5.20 3.78 5.54
C GLU A 102 -3.93 3.56 6.37
N TYR A 103 -2.86 3.07 5.74
CA TYR A 103 -1.57 2.89 6.41
C TYR A 103 -1.04 4.21 6.94
N LYS A 104 -1.10 5.28 6.13
CA LYS A 104 -0.67 6.61 6.56
C LYS A 104 -1.50 7.11 7.75
N LEU A 105 -2.82 6.94 7.69
CA LEU A 105 -3.71 7.33 8.79
C LEU A 105 -3.38 6.57 10.08
N VAL A 106 -3.11 5.26 10.01
CA VAL A 106 -2.73 4.46 11.17
C VAL A 106 -1.35 4.88 11.69
N SER A 107 -0.39 5.14 10.80
CA SER A 107 0.94 5.63 11.16
C SER A 107 0.88 6.99 11.86
N ASP A 108 0.13 7.94 11.29
CA ASP A 108 -0.05 9.28 11.86
C ASP A 108 -0.73 9.21 13.24
N LYS A 109 -1.79 8.39 13.38
CA LYS A 109 -2.44 8.16 14.68
C LYS A 109 -1.50 7.53 15.70
N THR A 110 -0.70 6.55 15.29
CA THR A 110 0.26 5.86 16.18
C THR A 110 1.37 6.80 16.61
N ASN A 111 1.90 7.61 15.70
CA ASN A 111 2.90 8.63 16.02
C ASN A 111 2.32 9.67 16.98
N ALA A 112 1.11 10.16 16.74
CA ALA A 112 0.44 11.09 17.65
C ALA A 112 0.27 10.48 19.05
N LEU A 113 -0.20 9.23 19.15
CA LEU A 113 -0.34 8.52 20.42
C LEU A 113 1.00 8.33 21.12
N HIS A 114 2.05 7.98 20.37
CA HIS A 114 3.39 7.82 20.89
C HIS A 114 3.90 9.15 21.46
N THR A 115 3.77 10.26 20.72
CA THR A 115 4.14 11.60 21.19
C THR A 115 3.35 11.99 22.45
N MET A 116 2.04 11.73 22.50
CA MET A 116 1.23 11.99 23.69
C MET A 116 1.70 11.16 24.90
N SER A 117 2.11 9.91 24.67
CA SER A 117 2.61 9.03 25.74
C SER A 117 3.96 9.51 26.27
N GLU A 118 4.88 9.90 25.40
CA GLU A 118 6.18 10.48 25.80
C GLU A 118 5.99 11.78 26.58
N GLN A 119 5.09 12.66 26.12
CA GLN A 119 4.77 13.89 26.84
C GLN A 119 4.19 13.62 28.22
N LEU A 120 3.25 12.67 28.34
CA LEU A 120 2.68 12.27 29.62
C LEU A 120 3.76 11.73 30.58
N LEU A 121 4.69 10.93 30.06
CA LEU A 121 5.81 10.41 30.86
C LEU A 121 6.75 11.54 31.32
N ALA A 122 7.03 12.51 30.46
CA ALA A 122 7.83 13.68 30.81
C ALA A 122 7.15 14.52 31.91
N ASP A 123 5.83 14.74 31.79
CA ASP A 123 5.04 15.46 32.79
C ASP A 123 5.01 14.73 34.13
N GLN A 124 4.87 13.40 34.11
CA GLN A 124 4.91 12.58 35.32
C GLN A 124 6.28 12.66 36.02
N ASN A 125 7.38 12.56 35.26
CA ASN A 125 8.73 12.70 35.80
C ASN A 125 8.96 14.09 36.40
N LYS A 126 8.50 15.13 35.71
CA LYS A 126 8.57 16.51 36.22
C LYS A 126 7.78 16.67 37.52
N LEU A 127 6.56 16.13 37.58
CA LEU A 127 5.73 16.19 38.78
C LEU A 127 6.36 15.41 39.95
N SER A 128 6.97 14.25 39.68
CA SER A 128 7.72 13.49 40.68
C SER A 128 8.90 14.30 41.24
N SER A 129 9.69 14.91 40.36
CA SER A 129 10.83 15.76 40.76
C SER A 129 10.37 16.92 41.66
N ILE A 130 9.28 17.60 41.28
CA ILE A 130 8.71 18.69 42.09
C ILE A 130 8.22 18.15 43.44
N GLY A 131 7.60 16.97 43.47
CA GLY A 131 7.17 16.33 44.72
C GLY A 131 8.34 16.00 45.65
N ASP A 132 9.43 15.49 45.09
CA ASP A 132 10.65 15.19 45.84
C ASP A 132 11.32 16.47 46.37
N GLU A 133 11.36 17.54 45.56
CA GLU A 133 11.84 18.85 45.99
C GLU A 133 11.00 19.41 47.14
N ILE A 134 9.67 19.37 47.03
CA ILE A 134 8.75 19.82 48.10
C ILE A 134 8.99 19.01 49.38
N LYS A 135 9.12 17.68 49.28
CA LYS A 135 9.36 16.80 50.43
C LYS A 135 10.72 17.10 51.07
N HIS A 136 11.74 17.32 50.27
CA HIS A 136 13.07 17.67 50.75
C HIS A 136 13.06 19.01 51.49
N ASN A 137 12.40 20.03 50.92
CA ASN A 137 12.21 21.32 51.58
C ASN A 137 11.46 21.17 52.92
N LEU A 138 10.31 20.49 52.92
CA LEU A 138 9.54 20.23 54.14
C LEU A 138 10.35 19.48 55.20
N HIS A 139 11.19 18.53 54.80
CA HIS A 139 12.01 17.76 55.74
C HIS A 139 12.87 18.68 56.61
N TYR A 140 13.55 19.68 56.03
CA TYR A 140 14.34 20.63 56.81
C TYR A 140 13.47 21.48 57.75
N PHE A 141 12.30 21.94 57.28
CA PHE A 141 11.39 22.73 58.11
C PHE A 141 10.83 21.94 59.30
N THR A 142 10.35 20.71 59.07
CA THR A 142 9.83 19.84 60.13
C THR A 142 10.93 19.43 61.11
N GLN A 143 12.17 19.22 60.64
CA GLN A 143 13.29 18.96 61.55
C GLN A 143 13.58 20.15 62.47
N VAL A 144 13.57 21.39 61.96
CA VAL A 144 13.77 22.58 62.80
C VAL A 144 12.67 22.71 63.88
N GLU A 145 11.41 22.44 63.54
CA GLU A 145 10.31 22.44 64.50
C GLU A 145 10.49 21.38 65.60
N HIS A 146 10.83 20.14 65.22
CA HIS A 146 11.10 19.06 66.19
C HIS A 146 12.31 19.34 67.08
N LEU A 147 13.37 19.95 66.52
CA LEU A 147 14.58 20.32 67.26
C LEU A 147 14.27 21.45 68.26
N SER A 148 13.49 22.46 67.85
CA SER A 148 12.99 23.52 68.73
C SER A 148 12.14 22.97 69.88
N GLN A 149 11.25 22.01 69.59
CA GLN A 149 10.41 21.38 70.62
C GLN A 149 11.22 20.55 71.62
N ARG A 150 12.26 19.85 71.16
CA ARG A 150 13.22 19.12 72.03
C ARG A 150 14.05 20.06 72.89
N LEU A 151 14.51 21.18 72.35
CA LEU A 151 15.26 22.20 73.10
C LEU A 151 14.44 22.84 74.22
N ASN A 152 13.14 23.04 73.98
CA ASN A 152 12.22 23.56 74.98
C ASN A 152 11.72 22.50 75.98
N SER A 153 12.13 21.23 75.84
CA SER A 153 11.76 20.17 76.77
C SER A 153 12.52 20.31 78.09
N PRO A 154 11.83 20.39 79.25
CA PRO A 154 12.48 20.54 80.57
C PRO A 154 13.39 19.38 80.98
N THR A 155 13.34 18.25 80.25
CA THR A 155 14.11 17.03 80.50
C THR A 155 15.49 16.97 79.82
N MET A 156 15.84 17.92 78.95
CA MET A 156 17.14 17.93 78.28
C MET A 156 18.23 18.63 79.12
N SER A 157 19.30 17.91 79.43
CA SER A 157 20.49 18.47 80.09
C SER A 157 21.38 19.19 79.07
N VAL A 158 21.63 20.48 79.29
CA VAL A 158 22.41 21.38 78.43
C VAL A 158 23.88 20.96 78.27
N ASN A 159 24.39 20.12 79.17
CA ASN A 159 25.78 19.65 79.18
C ASN A 159 25.93 18.24 78.57
N SER A 160 24.88 17.73 77.91
CA SER A 160 24.89 16.41 77.28
C SER A 160 25.23 16.50 75.79
N ASP A 161 25.91 15.48 75.25
CA ASP A 161 26.21 15.37 73.81
C ASP A 161 24.94 15.44 72.95
N SER A 162 23.77 15.11 73.51
CA SER A 162 22.49 15.20 72.83
C SER A 162 22.09 16.64 72.48
N PHE A 163 22.49 17.64 73.28
CA PHE A 163 22.22 19.05 73.01
C PHE A 163 23.11 19.58 71.87
N PHE A 164 24.40 19.24 71.88
CA PHE A 164 25.32 19.59 70.80
C PHE A 164 24.93 18.98 69.45
N ASN A 165 24.47 17.72 69.45
CA ASN A 165 23.93 17.08 68.24
C ASN A 165 22.67 17.76 67.69
N VAL A 166 21.84 18.34 68.57
CA VAL A 166 20.65 19.11 68.19
C VAL A 166 21.04 20.46 67.60
N LEU A 167 22.01 21.17 68.20
CA LEU A 167 22.54 22.43 67.66
C LEU A 167 23.19 22.23 66.29
N ALA A 168 24.02 21.20 66.13
CA ALA A 168 24.68 20.90 64.86
C ALA A 168 23.67 20.66 63.72
N LYS A 169 22.55 19.98 64.01
CA LYS A 169 21.45 19.79 63.06
C LYS A 169 20.69 21.07 62.73
N ILE A 170 20.55 21.99 63.69
CA ILE A 170 19.94 23.30 63.43
C ILE A 170 20.85 24.13 62.52
N ASP A 171 22.15 24.15 62.79
CA ASP A 171 23.13 24.84 61.96
C ASP A 171 23.14 24.28 60.53
N GLU A 172 23.10 22.96 60.37
CA GLU A 172 22.97 22.30 59.05
C GLU A 172 21.68 22.71 58.31
N CYS A 173 20.54 22.78 59.02
CA CYS A 173 19.27 23.24 58.43
C CYS A 173 19.29 24.74 58.07
N LEU A 174 19.94 25.58 58.88
CA LEU A 174 20.10 27.02 58.61
C LEU A 174 21.04 27.29 57.45
N GLU A 175 22.12 26.50 57.32
CA GLU A 175 23.05 26.59 56.20
C GLU A 175 22.37 26.19 54.89
N TYR A 176 21.53 25.14 54.91
CA TYR A 176 20.69 24.75 53.79
C TYR A 176 19.69 25.86 53.38
N MET A 177 18.98 26.46 54.34
CA MET A 177 18.06 27.59 54.07
C MET A 177 18.76 28.82 53.50
N LYS A 178 20.00 29.11 53.93
CA LYS A 178 20.81 30.22 53.39
C LYS A 178 21.30 29.93 51.97
N ALA A 179 21.59 28.67 51.65
CA ALA A 179 22.03 28.26 50.32
C ALA A 179 20.89 28.24 49.29
N HIS A 180 19.64 28.11 49.73
CA HIS A 180 18.45 28.11 48.87
C HIS A 180 17.50 29.31 49.15
N PRO A 181 17.90 30.57 48.87
CA PRO A 181 17.07 31.75 49.12
C PRO A 181 15.80 31.84 48.25
N SER A 182 15.73 31.11 47.13
CA SER A 182 14.57 31.11 46.23
C SER A 182 13.34 30.40 46.82
N VAL A 183 13.52 29.34 47.63
CA VAL A 183 12.41 28.70 48.34
C VAL A 183 11.89 29.59 49.47
N VAL A 184 12.73 30.44 50.06
CA VAL A 184 12.27 31.41 51.08
C VAL A 184 11.42 32.52 50.44
N HIS A 185 11.78 32.98 49.23
CA HIS A 185 11.06 34.05 48.53
C HIS A 185 9.74 33.59 47.88
N CYS A 186 9.56 32.30 47.58
CA CYS A 186 8.30 31.77 47.06
C CYS A 186 7.22 31.59 48.16
N TRP A 187 7.64 31.56 49.43
CA TRP A 187 6.78 31.34 50.60
C TRP A 187 6.49 32.62 51.41
N THR A 188 7.09 33.76 51.06
CA THR A 188 6.83 35.08 51.67
C THR A 188 5.91 35.91 50.79
#